data_AF-A0A925XWS4-F1
#
_entry.id   AF-A0A925XWS4-F1
#
_cell.length_a   1.000
_cell.length_b   1.000
_cell.length_c   1.000
_cell.angle_alpha   90.00
_cell.angle_beta   90.00
_cell.angle_gamma   90.00
#
_symmetry.space_group_name_H-M   'P 1'
#
loop_
_entity.id
_entity.type
_entity.pdbx_description
1 polymer ?
#
loop_
_entity_poly.entity_id
_entity_poly.type
_entity_poly.pdbx_seq_one_letter_code
_entity_poly.pdbx_strand_id
1 'polypeptide(L)'
;MATRFPKFSQDLAQDPTTRRIWYGIATAHDFESHDGMTEETLYQKLFATHFGHLAIIFLWSSGNLFHIAWQGNFEQWVANPTGVIPIAHAIWDPHFGKAAVQAFTPEGAQGPANFAYSGLYYLYYTLGMRFNADLYEG
;
A
#
# COMPACT_ATOMS: atom_id res chain seq x y z
N MET A 1 14.37 27.35 -24.02
CA MET A 1 13.26 27.74 -23.12
C MET A 1 13.16 26.68 -22.05
N ALA A 2 13.37 27.01 -20.77
CA ALA A 2 13.31 26.04 -19.69
C ALA A 2 11.85 25.60 -19.43
N THR A 3 11.66 24.34 -19.06
CA THR A 3 10.35 23.81 -18.66
C THR A 3 10.13 23.96 -17.16
N ARG A 4 8.90 23.74 -16.66
CA ARG A 4 8.60 23.82 -15.22
C ARG A 4 9.13 22.64 -14.39
N PHE A 5 9.38 21.49 -15.01
CA PHE A 5 9.81 20.26 -14.33
C PHE A 5 11.19 19.82 -14.82
N PRO A 6 12.11 19.40 -13.92
CA PRO A 6 11.97 19.40 -12.46
C PRO A 6 12.17 20.80 -11.86
N LYS A 7 11.38 21.15 -10.84
CA LYS A 7 11.48 22.47 -10.16
C LYS A 7 12.83 22.66 -9.46
N PHE A 8 13.44 21.57 -9.02
CA PHE A 8 14.60 21.53 -8.14
C PHE A 8 15.95 21.46 -8.87
N SER A 9 15.96 21.45 -10.21
CA SER A 9 17.18 21.48 -11.02
C SER A 9 16.96 22.24 -12.33
N GLN A 10 17.55 23.43 -12.45
CA GLN A 10 17.49 24.26 -13.65
C GLN A 10 18.22 23.60 -14.84
N ASP A 11 19.33 22.92 -14.58
CA ASP A 11 20.09 22.20 -15.60
C ASP A 11 19.23 21.12 -16.26
N LEU A 12 18.51 20.32 -15.45
CA LEU A 12 17.56 19.35 -15.98
C LEU A 12 16.36 20.03 -16.64
N ALA A 13 15.82 21.11 -16.04
CA ALA A 13 14.66 21.81 -16.59
C ALA A 13 14.92 22.41 -17.99
N GLN A 14 16.18 22.71 -18.31
CA GLN A 14 16.63 23.22 -19.60
C GLN A 14 16.91 22.11 -20.63
N ASP A 15 17.06 20.85 -20.21
CA ASP A 15 17.30 19.74 -21.12
C ASP A 15 16.10 19.53 -22.06
N PRO A 16 16.29 19.66 -23.39
CA PRO A 16 15.19 19.60 -24.35
C PRO A 16 14.75 18.17 -24.68
N THR A 17 15.43 17.15 -24.17
CA THR A 17 15.19 15.74 -24.48
C THR A 17 14.28 15.06 -23.44
N THR A 18 13.91 13.80 -23.70
CA THR A 18 13.20 12.96 -22.73
C THR A 18 14.06 12.59 -21.52
N ARG A 19 15.40 12.75 -21.60
CA ARG A 19 16.33 12.52 -20.47
C ARG A 19 15.92 13.34 -19.24
N ARG A 20 15.45 14.57 -19.45
CA ARG A 20 14.91 15.45 -18.41
C ARG A 20 13.88 14.78 -17.52
N ILE A 21 12.92 14.07 -18.12
CA ILE A 21 11.81 13.46 -17.40
C ILE A 21 12.34 12.33 -16.52
N TRP A 22 13.17 11.46 -17.11
CA TRP A 22 13.74 10.31 -16.40
C TRP A 22 14.65 10.73 -15.25
N TYR A 23 15.57 11.67 -15.49
CA TYR A 23 16.48 12.16 -14.45
C TYR A 23 15.72 12.95 -13.39
N GLY A 24 14.71 13.74 -13.78
CA GLY A 24 13.86 14.44 -12.82
C GLY A 24 13.07 13.51 -11.89
N ILE A 25 12.75 12.28 -12.30
CA ILE A 25 12.16 11.27 -11.40
C ILE A 25 13.26 10.61 -10.55
N ALA A 26 14.37 10.23 -11.18
CA ALA A 26 15.46 9.50 -10.53
C ALA A 26 16.16 10.29 -9.42
N THR A 27 16.26 11.62 -9.54
CA THR A 27 16.92 12.49 -8.56
C THR A 27 15.95 13.27 -7.66
N ALA A 28 14.65 12.93 -7.70
CA ALA A 28 13.63 13.66 -6.93
C ALA A 28 13.86 13.63 -5.41
N HIS A 29 14.46 12.56 -4.89
CA HIS A 29 14.74 12.38 -3.46
C HIS A 29 16.22 12.56 -3.10
N ASP A 30 17.07 12.90 -4.08
CA ASP A 30 18.47 13.30 -3.84
C ASP A 30 18.51 14.80 -3.48
N PHE A 31 18.02 15.13 -2.28
CA PHE A 31 17.80 16.52 -1.88
C PHE A 31 19.08 17.35 -1.80
N GLU A 32 20.21 16.73 -1.50
CA GLU A 32 21.52 17.40 -1.44
C GLU A 32 21.93 17.97 -2.81
N SER A 33 21.51 17.33 -3.90
CA SER A 33 21.79 17.77 -5.26
C SER A 33 20.84 18.85 -5.79
N HIS A 34 19.87 19.31 -4.98
CA HIS A 34 18.86 20.27 -5.43
C HIS A 34 19.39 21.70 -5.41
N ASP A 35 18.96 22.50 -6.39
CA ASP A 35 19.38 23.90 -6.51
C ASP A 35 19.02 24.70 -5.25
N GLY A 36 20.02 25.36 -4.66
CA GLY A 36 19.83 26.24 -3.50
C GLY A 36 19.54 25.52 -2.19
N MET A 37 19.82 24.22 -2.08
CA MET A 37 19.69 23.47 -0.82
C MET A 37 20.68 23.97 0.24
N THR A 38 20.18 24.17 1.47
CA THR A 38 21.01 24.44 2.65
C THR A 38 20.89 23.28 3.63
N GLU A 39 21.85 23.13 4.54
CA GLU A 39 21.81 22.07 5.55
C GLU A 39 20.53 22.11 6.40
N GLU A 40 20.12 23.30 6.87
CA GLU A 40 18.90 23.46 7.66
C GLU A 40 17.65 23.02 6.87
N THR A 41 17.51 23.48 5.62
CA THR A 41 16.35 23.17 4.77
C THR A 41 16.32 21.70 4.33
N LEU A 42 17.50 21.09 4.16
CA LEU A 42 17.66 19.65 3.93
C LEU A 42 17.06 18.86 5.10
N TYR A 43 17.50 19.14 6.34
CA TYR A 43 17.00 18.41 7.50
C TYR A 43 15.51 18.64 7.77
N GLN A 44 15.00 19.86 7.55
CA GLN A 44 13.56 20.13 7.65
C GLN A 44 12.74 19.32 6.62
N LYS A 45 13.23 19.20 5.38
CA LYS A 45 12.60 18.37 4.35
C LYS A 45 12.62 16.90 4.71
N LEU A 46 13.78 16.36 5.11
CA LEU A 46 13.93 14.97 5.53
C LEU A 46 12.99 14.64 6.69
N PHE A 47 12.92 15.52 7.69
CA PHE A 47 12.02 15.36 8.83
C PHE A 47 10.55 15.26 8.40
N ALA A 48 10.09 16.17 7.53
CA ALA A 48 8.72 16.12 7.00
C ALA A 48 8.46 14.86 6.16
N THR A 49 9.44 14.43 5.34
CA THR A 49 9.34 13.19 4.56
C THR A 49 9.20 11.95 5.44
N HIS A 50 9.87 11.90 6.60
CA HIS A 50 9.68 10.80 7.55
C HIS A 50 8.24 10.72 8.08
N PHE A 51 7.62 11.86 8.41
CA PHE A 51 6.20 11.86 8.81
C PHE A 51 5.28 11.39 7.68
N GLY A 52 5.54 11.82 6.45
CA GLY A 52 4.81 11.32 5.29
C GLY A 52 4.94 9.80 5.14
N HIS A 53 6.15 9.26 5.30
CA HIS A 53 6.40 7.82 5.20
C HIS A 53 5.73 7.04 6.35
N LEU A 54 5.79 7.53 7.59
CA LEU A 54 5.09 6.94 8.73
C LEU A 54 3.57 6.89 8.50
N ALA A 55 2.99 7.98 7.99
CA ALA A 55 1.57 8.01 7.66
C ALA A 55 1.19 6.97 6.60
N ILE A 56 2.03 6.78 5.56
CA ILE A 56 1.81 5.74 4.54
C ILE A 56 1.83 4.34 5.17
N ILE A 57 2.76 4.06 6.10
CA ILE A 57 2.79 2.78 6.82
C ILE A 57 1.51 2.58 7.63
N PHE A 58 1.06 3.60 8.38
CA PHE A 58 -0.18 3.49 9.16
C PHE A 58 -1.42 3.27 8.28
N LEU A 59 -1.52 3.98 7.15
CA LEU A 59 -2.61 3.80 6.19
C LEU A 59 -2.57 2.41 5.55
N TRP A 60 -1.38 1.90 5.22
CA TRP A 60 -1.23 0.53 4.72
C TRP A 60 -1.68 -0.51 5.75
N SER A 61 -1.22 -0.38 7.01
CA SER A 61 -1.62 -1.27 8.10
C SER A 61 -3.13 -1.23 8.34
N SER A 62 -3.72 -0.03 8.38
CA SER A 62 -5.17 0.18 8.53
C SER A 62 -5.95 -0.43 7.36
N GLY A 63 -5.45 -0.29 6.12
CA GLY A 63 -6.06 -0.92 4.95
C GLY A 63 -6.11 -2.45 5.05
N ASN A 64 -5.06 -3.08 5.57
CA ASN A 64 -5.06 -4.54 5.79
C ASN A 64 -6.09 -4.95 6.83
N LEU A 65 -6.14 -4.28 7.98
CA LEU A 65 -7.13 -4.53 9.03
C LEU A 65 -8.55 -4.37 8.47
N PHE A 66 -8.82 -3.25 7.79
CA PHE A 66 -10.12 -2.93 7.23
C PHE A 66 -10.59 -3.97 6.20
N HIS A 67 -9.74 -4.36 5.25
CA HIS A 67 -10.14 -5.34 4.24
C HIS A 67 -10.40 -6.72 4.85
N ILE A 68 -9.64 -7.14 5.86
CA ILE A 68 -9.85 -8.41 6.56
C ILE A 68 -11.15 -8.35 7.38
N ALA A 69 -11.40 -7.25 8.10
CA ALA A 69 -12.62 -7.06 8.89
C ALA A 69 -13.89 -7.02 8.02
N TRP A 70 -13.80 -6.38 6.86
CA TRP A 70 -14.96 -6.14 5.99
C TRP A 70 -15.24 -7.30 5.03
N GLN A 71 -14.20 -7.83 4.38
CA GLN A 71 -14.31 -8.78 3.26
C GLN A 71 -13.62 -10.12 3.54
N GLY A 72 -12.86 -10.20 4.63
CA GLY A 72 -12.20 -11.42 5.05
C GLY A 72 -13.15 -12.40 5.74
N ASN A 73 -12.55 -13.48 6.22
CA ASN A 73 -13.19 -14.56 6.96
C ASN A 73 -12.57 -14.75 8.35
N PHE A 74 -12.12 -13.66 8.99
CA PHE A 74 -11.30 -13.73 10.21
C PHE A 74 -11.97 -14.52 11.34
N GLU A 75 -13.24 -14.25 11.67
CA GLU A 75 -13.96 -14.99 12.72
C GLU A 75 -14.11 -16.49 12.41
N GLN A 76 -14.37 -16.84 11.15
CA GLN A 76 -14.42 -18.24 10.70
C GLN A 76 -13.05 -18.91 10.81
N TRP A 77 -11.99 -18.18 10.43
CA TRP A 77 -10.63 -18.65 10.54
C TRP A 77 -10.20 -18.84 12.00
N VAL A 78 -10.56 -17.93 12.90
CA VAL A 78 -10.30 -18.04 14.35
C VAL A 78 -10.89 -19.32 14.93
N ALA A 79 -12.07 -19.75 14.45
CA ALA A 79 -12.71 -20.99 14.88
C ALA A 79 -11.99 -22.27 14.38
N ASN A 80 -11.32 -22.22 13.23
CA ASN A 80 -10.54 -23.35 12.69
C ASN A 80 -9.29 -22.89 11.91
N PRO A 81 -8.22 -22.45 12.61
CA PRO A 81 -7.05 -21.83 11.96
C PRO A 81 -6.21 -22.77 11.08
N THR A 82 -6.42 -24.09 11.20
CA THR A 82 -5.70 -25.12 10.44
C THR A 82 -6.48 -25.64 9.24
N GLY A 83 -7.82 -25.50 9.24
CA GLY A 83 -8.68 -25.96 8.15
C GLY A 83 -9.25 -24.85 7.27
N VAL A 84 -9.27 -23.60 7.74
CA VAL A 84 -9.77 -22.45 6.97
C VAL A 84 -8.58 -21.69 6.37
N ILE A 85 -8.66 -21.38 5.08
CA ILE A 85 -7.65 -20.56 4.41
C ILE A 85 -8.03 -19.07 4.60
N PRO A 86 -7.11 -18.20 5.06
CA PRO A 86 -7.34 -16.76 5.19
C PRO A 86 -7.73 -16.08 3.88
N ILE A 87 -8.67 -15.14 3.93
CA ILE A 87 -9.04 -14.26 2.81
C ILE A 87 -8.36 -12.90 2.99
N ALA A 88 -7.72 -12.39 1.93
CA ALA A 88 -7.11 -11.06 1.95
C ALA A 88 -8.16 -9.95 1.73
N HIS A 89 -8.83 -9.97 0.58
CA HIS A 89 -9.90 -9.05 0.20
C HIS A 89 -10.70 -9.63 -0.98
N ALA A 90 -11.86 -9.04 -1.27
CA ALA A 90 -12.69 -9.41 -2.41
C ALA A 90 -12.03 -8.98 -3.74
N ILE A 91 -12.27 -9.75 -4.80
CA ILE A 91 -11.89 -9.39 -6.17
C ILE A 91 -13.09 -8.73 -6.83
N TRP A 92 -12.86 -7.54 -7.40
CA TRP A 92 -13.82 -6.86 -8.26
C TRP A 92 -13.16 -6.55 -9.60
N ASP A 93 -13.34 -7.45 -10.56
CA ASP A 93 -12.82 -7.29 -11.92
C ASP A 93 -13.96 -7.48 -12.95
N PRO A 94 -14.39 -6.42 -13.66
CA PRO A 94 -15.48 -6.52 -14.64
C PRO A 94 -15.11 -7.33 -15.89
N HIS A 95 -13.83 -7.65 -16.08
CA HIS A 95 -13.36 -8.46 -17.21
C HIS A 95 -13.45 -9.96 -16.93
N PHE A 96 -13.75 -10.37 -15.69
CA PHE A 96 -13.88 -11.79 -15.34
C PHE A 96 -15.06 -12.44 -16.07
N GLY A 97 -14.76 -13.48 -16.85
CA GLY A 97 -15.78 -14.41 -17.32
C GLY A 97 -16.32 -15.28 -16.17
N LYS A 98 -17.46 -15.93 -16.39
CA LYS A 98 -18.12 -16.79 -15.38
C LYS A 98 -17.20 -17.86 -14.78
N ALA A 99 -16.35 -18.48 -15.61
CA ALA A 99 -15.40 -19.49 -15.16
C ALA A 99 -14.36 -18.92 -14.19
N ALA A 100 -13.88 -17.69 -14.42
CA ALA A 100 -12.95 -17.03 -13.50
C ALA A 100 -13.64 -16.66 -12.19
N VAL A 101 -14.86 -16.11 -12.24
CA VAL A 101 -15.67 -15.85 -11.04
C VAL A 101 -15.81 -17.12 -10.20
N GLN A 102 -16.15 -18.25 -10.83
CA GLN A 102 -16.27 -19.53 -10.13
C GLN A 102 -14.94 -20.02 -9.55
N ALA A 103 -13.84 -19.95 -10.32
CA ALA A 103 -12.52 -20.42 -9.86
C ALA A 103 -11.96 -19.60 -8.70
N PHE A 104 -12.25 -18.30 -8.66
CA PHE A 104 -11.78 -17.38 -7.63
C PHE A 104 -12.75 -17.19 -6.46
N THR A 105 -13.92 -17.84 -6.45
CA THR A 105 -14.85 -17.78 -5.31
C THR A 105 -14.54 -18.94 -4.36
N PRO A 106 -13.94 -18.69 -3.18
CA PRO A 106 -13.71 -19.73 -2.20
C PRO A 106 -15.02 -20.35 -1.71
N GLU A 107 -14.95 -21.59 -1.25
CA GLU A 107 -16.10 -22.25 -0.63
C GLU A 107 -16.59 -21.45 0.59
N GLY A 108 -17.89 -21.13 0.62
CA GLY A 108 -18.51 -20.33 1.68
C GLY A 108 -18.33 -18.80 1.55
N ALA A 109 -17.57 -18.31 0.57
CA ALA A 109 -17.47 -16.88 0.29
C ALA A 109 -18.66 -16.37 -0.56
N GLN A 110 -19.02 -15.09 -0.40
CA GLN A 110 -20.11 -14.47 -1.16
C GLN A 110 -19.71 -14.12 -2.61
N GLY A 111 -18.43 -14.22 -2.95
CA GLY A 111 -17.93 -13.93 -4.29
C GLY A 111 -16.42 -14.13 -4.40
N PRO A 112 -15.84 -13.72 -5.55
CA PRO A 112 -14.42 -13.87 -5.81
C PRO A 112 -13.55 -13.19 -4.76
N ALA A 113 -12.49 -13.86 -4.29
CA ALA A 113 -11.58 -13.31 -3.29
C ALA A 113 -10.17 -13.87 -3.43
N ASN A 114 -9.19 -13.12 -2.92
CA ASN A 114 -7.80 -13.56 -2.83
C ASN A 114 -7.54 -14.28 -1.51
N PHE A 115 -6.75 -15.36 -1.54
CA PHE A 115 -6.20 -15.94 -0.31
C PHE A 115 -5.04 -15.12 0.23
N ALA A 116 -4.99 -14.98 1.56
CA ALA A 116 -3.96 -14.22 2.26
C ALA A 116 -2.78 -15.11 2.65
N TYR A 117 -1.57 -14.72 2.24
CA TYR A 117 -0.31 -15.38 2.59
C TYR A 117 0.67 -14.47 3.35
N SER A 118 0.23 -13.28 3.78
CA SER A 118 1.03 -12.33 4.54
C SER A 118 1.27 -12.74 6.00
N GLY A 119 0.52 -13.71 6.52
CA GLY A 119 0.58 -14.14 7.92
C GLY A 119 -0.16 -13.22 8.90
N LEU A 120 -0.82 -12.16 8.42
CA LEU A 120 -1.49 -11.17 9.29
C LEU A 120 -2.59 -11.78 10.17
N TYR A 121 -3.34 -12.75 9.67
CA TYR A 121 -4.33 -13.48 10.47
C TYR A 121 -3.71 -14.11 11.72
N TYR A 122 -2.56 -14.80 11.57
CA TYR A 122 -1.85 -15.41 12.69
C TYR A 122 -1.32 -14.36 13.65
N LEU A 123 -0.80 -13.23 13.15
CA LEU A 123 -0.33 -12.12 13.98
C LEU A 123 -1.47 -11.56 14.84
N TYR A 124 -2.58 -11.13 14.21
CA TYR A 124 -3.72 -10.53 14.91
C TYR A 124 -4.34 -11.49 15.92
N TYR A 125 -4.47 -12.76 15.55
CA TYR A 125 -4.95 -13.79 16.46
C TYR A 125 -4.02 -14.00 17.66
N THR A 126 -2.71 -14.04 17.43
CA THR A 126 -1.72 -14.18 18.53
C THR A 126 -1.74 -12.97 19.45
N LEU A 127 -1.99 -11.77 18.92
CA LEU A 127 -2.14 -10.53 19.67
C LEU A 127 -3.48 -10.39 20.42
N GLY A 128 -4.41 -11.33 20.23
CA GLY A 128 -5.65 -11.41 21.00
C GLY A 128 -6.92 -10.97 20.27
N MET A 129 -6.84 -10.54 19.01
CA MET A 129 -8.02 -10.19 18.22
C MET A 129 -8.84 -11.44 17.88
N ARG A 130 -10.16 -11.38 18.03
CA ARG A 130 -11.08 -12.53 17.83
C ARG A 130 -12.24 -12.20 16.91
N PHE A 131 -12.68 -10.96 16.90
CA PHE A 131 -13.84 -10.50 16.14
C PHE A 131 -13.45 -9.50 15.05
N ASN A 132 -14.28 -9.39 14.02
CA ASN A 132 -14.08 -8.37 12.98
C ASN A 132 -14.13 -6.95 13.56
N ALA A 133 -14.87 -6.74 14.65
CA ALA A 133 -14.90 -5.48 15.38
C ALA A 133 -13.51 -5.10 15.95
N ASP A 134 -12.76 -6.05 16.49
CA ASP A 134 -11.40 -5.80 17.02
C ASP A 134 -10.45 -5.32 15.91
N LEU A 135 -10.63 -5.86 14.69
CA LEU A 135 -9.86 -5.44 13.52
C LEU A 135 -10.31 -4.07 13.01
N TYR A 136 -11.60 -3.77 13.05
CA TYR A 136 -12.15 -2.49 12.59
C TYR A 136 -11.78 -1.31 13.50
N GLU A 137 -11.64 -1.55 14.81
CA GLU A 137 -11.23 -0.52 15.78
C GLU A 137 -9.72 -0.21 15.75
N GLY A 138 -8.90 -1.09 15.17
CA GLY A 138 -7.44 -0.96 15.09
C GLY A 138 -6.94 -0.08 13.94
#